data_AF-A0AA41MSF3-F1
#
_entry.id   AF-A0AA41MSF3-F1
#
_cell.length_a   1.000
_cell.length_b   1.000
_cell.length_c   1.000
_cell.angle_alpha   90.00
_cell.angle_beta   90.00
_cell.angle_gamma   90.00
#
_symmetry.space_group_name_H-M   'P 1'
#
loop_
_entity.id
_entity.type
_entity.pdbx_description
1 polymer ?
#
loop_
_entity_poly.entity_id
_entity_poly.type
_entity_poly.pdbx_seq_one_letter_code
_entity_poly.pdbx_strand_id
1 'polypeptide(L)'
;MEHVSMACVHLASKIEEAPRRIRDIINVFHRLGHLRGKKKPVPLLLDQDYVNLKNQIIKAKRRVLKELGFCVHVQHPHKIIIMYLQVLECERNQHLVQTAWEASEGRD
;
A
#
# COMPACT_ATOMS: atom_id res chain seq x y z
N MET A 1 10.57 12.35 0.47
CA MET A 1 9.18 11.88 0.50
C MET A 1 9.02 10.36 0.66
N GLU A 2 10.04 9.54 0.40
CA GLU A 2 9.91 8.07 0.45
C GLU A 2 9.45 7.50 1.80
N HIS A 3 9.88 8.08 2.92
CA HIS A 3 9.44 7.65 4.26
C HIS A 3 7.94 7.88 4.51
N VAL A 4 7.29 8.82 3.79
CA VAL A 4 5.83 9.03 3.86
C VAL A 4 5.12 7.88 3.15
N SER A 5 5.59 7.50 1.96
CA SER A 5 5.05 6.34 1.24
C SER A 5 5.19 5.04 2.05
N MET A 6 6.37 4.81 2.64
CA MET A 6 6.59 3.68 3.57
C MET A 6 5.64 3.73 4.77
N ALA A 7 5.41 4.93 5.33
CA ALA A 7 4.49 5.11 6.44
C ALA A 7 3.03 4.85 6.05
N CYS A 8 2.59 5.25 4.86
CA CYS A 8 1.26 4.95 4.32
C CYS A 8 1.05 3.45 4.13
N VAL A 9 2.01 2.75 3.51
CA VAL A 9 1.95 1.28 3.35
C VAL A 9 1.93 0.59 4.72
N HIS A 10 2.77 1.03 5.66
CA HIS A 10 2.77 0.49 7.02
C HIS A 10 1.45 0.75 7.75
N LEU A 11 0.84 1.93 7.54
CA LEU A 11 -0.45 2.29 8.12
C LEU A 11 -1.57 1.42 7.53
N ALA A 12 -1.68 1.37 6.20
CA ALA A 12 -2.68 0.58 5.47
C ALA A 12 -2.64 -0.89 5.88
N SER A 13 -1.44 -1.48 6.00
CA SER A 13 -1.32 -2.89 6.43
C SER A 13 -1.92 -3.17 7.82
N LYS A 14 -1.97 -2.17 8.70
CA LYS A 14 -2.60 -2.33 10.02
C LYS A 14 -4.10 -2.11 9.99
N ILE A 15 -4.60 -1.28 9.08
CA ILE A 15 -6.03 -0.99 8.95
C ILE A 15 -6.74 -2.19 8.31
N GLU A 16 -6.13 -2.78 7.29
CA GLU A 16 -6.63 -3.98 6.59
C GLU A 16 -6.40 -5.29 7.36
N GLU A 17 -6.11 -5.23 8.66
CA GLU A 17 -5.85 -6.41 9.53
C GLU A 17 -4.77 -7.37 9.01
N ALA A 18 -3.84 -6.87 8.18
CA ALA A 18 -2.73 -7.62 7.59
C ALA A 18 -1.36 -7.04 8.01
N PRO A 19 -1.04 -6.96 9.32
CA PRO A 19 0.07 -6.15 9.82
C PRO A 19 1.41 -6.61 9.26
N ARG A 20 2.20 -5.65 8.76
CA ARG A 20 3.58 -5.87 8.29
C ARG A 20 4.60 -5.23 9.24
N ARG A 21 5.77 -5.85 9.40
CA ARG A 21 6.85 -5.27 10.22
C ARG A 21 7.47 -4.11 9.44
N ILE A 22 7.87 -3.05 10.14
CA ILE A 22 8.55 -1.89 9.51
C ILE A 22 9.81 -2.32 8.76
N ARG A 23 10.54 -3.33 9.26
CA ARG A 23 11.71 -3.89 8.59
C ARG A 23 11.39 -4.43 7.20
N ASP A 24 10.28 -5.14 7.06
CA ASP A 24 9.90 -5.75 5.77
C ASP A 24 9.58 -4.67 4.75
N ILE A 25 8.92 -3.59 5.19
CA ILE A 25 8.63 -2.42 4.38
C ILE A 25 9.92 -1.73 3.93
N ILE A 26 10.86 -1.48 4.87
CA ILE A 26 12.16 -0.89 4.53
C ILE A 26 12.92 -1.79 3.55
N ASN A 27 12.94 -3.11 3.76
CA ASN A 27 13.61 -4.06 2.87
C ASN A 27 13.05 -4.00 1.44
N VAL A 28 11.72 -3.94 1.29
CA VAL A 28 11.08 -3.85 -0.02
C VAL A 28 11.44 -2.53 -0.70
N PHE A 29 11.32 -1.40 -0.01
CA PHE A 29 11.67 -0.10 -0.58
C PHE A 29 13.16 0.00 -0.92
N HIS A 30 14.04 -0.55 -0.09
CA HIS A 30 15.47 -0.66 -0.36
C HIS A 30 15.73 -1.43 -1.66
N ARG A 31 15.06 -2.59 -1.84
CA ARG A 31 15.17 -3.38 -3.07
C ARG A 31 14.60 -2.64 -4.28
N LEU A 32 13.45 -1.97 -4.15
CA LEU A 32 12.86 -1.17 -5.23
C LEU A 32 13.76 -0.03 -5.67
N GLY A 33 14.44 0.65 -4.73
CA GLY A 33 15.43 1.68 -5.05
C GLY A 33 16.58 1.15 -5.91
N HIS A 34 17.11 -0.04 -5.58
CA HIS A 34 18.16 -0.68 -6.37
C HIS A 34 17.68 -1.07 -7.78
N LEU A 35 16.47 -1.62 -7.89
CA LEU A 35 15.87 -1.98 -9.17
C LEU A 35 15.66 -0.77 -10.07
N ARG A 36 15.14 0.34 -9.52
CA ARG A 36 14.98 1.60 -10.26
C ARG A 36 16.31 2.19 -10.72
N GLY A 37 17.36 2.04 -9.93
CA GLY A 37 18.71 2.46 -10.27
C GLY A 37 19.49 1.49 -11.16
N LYS A 38 18.90 0.35 -11.58
CA LYS A 38 19.58 -0.76 -12.28
C LYS A 38 20.87 -1.23 -11.57
N LYS A 39 20.90 -1.14 -10.24
CA LYS A 39 22.03 -1.55 -9.39
C LYS A 39 21.83 -2.99 -8.90
N LYS A 40 22.94 -3.69 -8.64
CA LYS A 40 22.88 -5.01 -7.99
C LYS A 40 22.26 -4.87 -6.59
N PRO A 41 21.36 -5.78 -6.17
CA PRO A 41 20.78 -5.72 -4.83
C PRO A 41 21.89 -5.91 -3.79
N VAL A 42 22.01 -4.95 -2.87
CA VAL A 42 22.91 -5.05 -1.71
C VAL A 42 22.05 -5.38 -0.47
N PRO A 43 22.56 -6.17 0.49
CA PRO A 43 21.90 -6.34 1.77
C PRO A 43 21.68 -5.01 2.49
N LEU A 44 20.54 -4.86 3.17
CA LEU A 44 20.27 -3.67 3.98
C LEU A 44 21.20 -3.66 5.20
N LEU A 45 21.97 -2.59 5.37
CA LEU A 45 22.80 -2.40 6.54
C LEU A 45 21.94 -1.91 7.73
N LEU A 46 22.16 -2.49 8.91
CA LEU A 46 21.43 -2.14 10.14
C LEU A 46 22.23 -1.15 10.99
N ASP A 47 22.58 -0.02 10.38
CA ASP A 47 23.37 1.05 10.96
C ASP A 47 22.50 2.17 11.57
N GLN A 48 23.14 3.28 11.91
CA GLN A 48 22.46 4.46 12.45
C GLN A 48 21.44 5.04 11.45
N ASP A 49 21.69 4.95 10.14
CA ASP A 49 20.79 5.45 9.12
C ASP A 49 19.52 4.62 9.04
N TYR A 50 19.61 3.30 9.19
CA TYR A 50 18.45 2.42 9.36
C TYR A 50 17.59 2.83 10.57
N VAL A 51 18.22 3.10 11.71
CA VAL A 51 17.51 3.52 12.92
C VAL A 51 16.84 4.88 12.71
N ASN A 52 17.54 5.82 12.08
CA ASN A 52 17.01 7.14 11.74
C ASN A 52 15.81 7.04 10.79
N LEU A 53 15.91 6.23 9.73
CA LEU A 53 14.83 5.98 8.78
C LEU A 53 13.61 5.36 9.47
N LYS A 54 13.82 4.35 10.33
CA LYS A 54 12.74 3.74 11.12
C LYS A 54 12.01 4.80 11.95
N ASN A 55 12.74 5.70 12.60
CA ASN A 55 12.16 6.80 13.37
C ASN A 55 11.41 7.80 12.50
N GLN A 56 11.91 8.13 11.31
CA GLN A 56 11.22 8.99 10.35
C GLN A 56 9.91 8.37 9.88
N ILE A 57 9.87 7.07 9.56
CA ILE A 57 8.64 6.36 9.17
C ILE A 57 7.60 6.42 10.31
N ILE A 58 8.03 6.21 11.56
CA ILE A 58 7.13 6.28 12.72
C ILE A 58 6.57 7.69 12.89
N LYS A 59 7.41 8.73 12.78
CA LYS A 59 6.96 10.13 12.84
C LYS A 59 6.01 10.47 11.70
N ALA A 60 6.33 10.07 10.48
CA ALA A 60 5.50 10.31 9.30
C ALA A 60 4.15 9.61 9.42
N LYS A 61 4.11 8.37 9.92
CA LYS A 61 2.87 7.64 10.17
C LYS A 61 1.95 8.40 11.14
N ARG A 62 2.49 8.90 12.25
CA ARG A 62 1.73 9.70 13.22
C ARG A 62 1.18 10.98 12.58
N ARG A 63 1.99 11.63 11.74
CA ARG A 63 1.56 12.82 11.00
C ARG A 63 0.42 12.50 10.04
N VAL A 64 0.54 11.47 9.20
CA VAL A 64 -0.52 11.04 8.27
C VAL A 64 -1.84 10.79 9.02
N LEU A 65 -1.80 10.08 10.14
CA LEU A 65 -2.99 9.87 10.97
C LEU A 65 -3.62 11.18 11.46
N LYS A 66 -2.78 12.11 11.92
CA LYS A 66 -3.24 13.43 12.40
C LYS A 66 -3.89 14.24 11.28
N GLU A 67 -3.26 14.31 10.11
CA GLU A 67 -3.79 15.07 8.97
C GLU A 67 -5.09 14.45 8.42
N LEU A 68 -5.23 13.12 8.46
CA LEU A 68 -6.47 12.43 8.07
C LEU A 68 -7.58 12.50 9.14
N GLY A 69 -7.32 13.12 10.30
CA GLY A 69 -8.27 13.14 11.41
C GLY A 69 -8.67 11.74 11.90
N PHE A 70 -7.78 10.76 11.75
CA PHE A 70 -8.06 9.34 12.00
C PHE A 70 -9.20 8.73 11.16
N CYS A 71 -9.66 9.43 10.12
CA CYS A 71 -10.58 8.90 9.13
C CYS A 71 -9.81 8.00 8.15
N VAL A 72 -9.58 6.76 8.56
CA VAL A 72 -8.72 5.80 7.83
C VAL A 72 -9.47 4.61 7.24
N HIS A 73 -10.75 4.47 7.55
CA HIS A 73 -11.59 3.43 6.99
C HIS A 73 -12.09 3.88 5.63
N VAL A 74 -11.70 3.16 4.58
CA VAL A 74 -12.16 3.40 3.22
C VAL A 74 -13.09 2.27 2.83
N GLN A 75 -14.29 2.61 2.37
CA GLN A 75 -15.18 1.65 1.73
C GLN A 75 -14.80 1.56 0.26
N HIS A 76 -14.21 0.43 -0.14
CA HIS A 76 -13.83 0.20 -1.52
C HIS A 76 -15.07 -0.14 -2.38
N PRO A 77 -15.15 0.36 -3.63
CA PRO A 77 -16.29 0.11 -4.53
C PRO A 77 -16.42 -1.36 -4.96
N HIS A 78 -15.38 -2.16 -4.77
CA HIS A 78 -15.32 -3.58 -5.15
C HIS A 78 -16.54 -4.39 -4.68
N LYS A 79 -17.03 -4.15 -3.46
CA LYS A 79 -18.21 -4.85 -2.93
C LYS A 79 -19.48 -4.55 -3.74
N ILE A 80 -19.65 -3.29 -4.17
CA ILE A 80 -20.81 -2.84 -4.96
C ILE A 80 -20.72 -3.42 -6.38
N ILE A 81 -19.53 -3.44 -6.97
CA ILE A 81 -19.30 -4.00 -8.31
C ILE A 81 -19.63 -5.50 -8.34
N ILE A 82 -19.16 -6.26 -7.36
CA ILE A 82 -19.47 -7.69 -7.24
C ILE A 82 -20.98 -7.89 -7.09
N MET A 83 -21.65 -7.07 -6.27
CA MET A 83 -23.10 -7.14 -6.10
C MET A 83 -23.84 -6.91 -7.43
N TYR A 84 -23.47 -5.90 -8.21
CA TYR A 84 -24.11 -5.65 -9.51
C TYR A 84 -23.84 -6.75 -10.52
N LEU A 85 -22.62 -7.28 -10.59
CA LEU A 85 -22.28 -8.39 -11.47
C LEU A 85 -23.11 -9.63 -11.16
N GLN A 86 -23.38 -9.91 -9.89
CA GLN A 86 -24.24 -11.02 -9.46
C GLN A 86 -25.72 -10.78 -9.79
N VAL A 87 -26.24 -9.57 -9.55
CA VAL A 87 -27.63 -9.20 -9.88
C VAL A 87 -27.90 -9.26 -11.38
N LEU A 88 -26.89 -8.93 -12.19
CA LEU A 88 -26.96 -8.97 -13.65
C LEU A 88 -26.59 -10.35 -14.24
N GLU A 89 -26.33 -11.36 -13.40
CA GLU A 89 -25.91 -12.72 -13.80
C GLU A 89 -24.67 -12.72 -14.73
N CYS A 90 -23.80 -11.74 -14.55
CA CYS A 90 -22.62 -11.51 -15.37
C CYS A 90 -21.31 -11.88 -14.65
N GLU A 91 -21.37 -12.51 -13.47
CA GLU A 91 -20.20 -12.88 -12.68
C GLU A 91 -19.27 -13.89 -13.39
N ARG A 92 -19.78 -14.61 -14.39
CA ARG A 92 -18.99 -15.53 -15.23
C ARG A 92 -18.34 -14.85 -16.43
N ASN A 93 -18.74 -13.63 -16.76
CA ASN A 93 -18.16 -12.87 -17.85
C ASN A 93 -16.83 -12.26 -17.40
N GLN A 94 -15.75 -13.03 -17.55
CA GLN A 94 -14.41 -12.65 -17.08
C GLN A 94 -13.93 -11.30 -17.64
N HIS A 95 -14.26 -11.00 -18.90
CA HIS A 95 -13.90 -9.72 -19.50
C HIS A 95 -14.60 -8.56 -18.77
N LEU A 96 -15.92 -8.67 -18.58
CA LEU A 96 -16.69 -7.62 -17.89
C LEU A 96 -16.27 -7.45 -16.43
N VAL A 97 -16.02 -8.55 -15.72
CA VAL A 97 -15.53 -8.53 -14.33
C VAL A 97 -14.20 -7.78 -14.25
N GLN A 98 -13.25 -8.11 -15.14
CA GLN A 98 -11.93 -7.48 -15.16
C GLN A 98 -12.03 -5.98 -15.50
N THR A 99 -12.80 -5.61 -16.52
CA THR A 99 -13.00 -4.20 -16.89
C THR A 99 -13.66 -3.41 -15.75
N ALA A 100 -14.68 -3.97 -15.09
CA ALA A 100 -15.35 -3.30 -13.98
C ALA A 100 -14.42 -3.13 -12.77
N TRP A 101 -13.55 -4.12 -12.50
CA TRP A 101 -12.55 -4.04 -11.44
C TRP A 101 -11.50 -2.96 -11.74
N GLU A 102 -10.96 -2.92 -12.96
CA GLU A 102 -9.95 -1.93 -13.38
C GLU A 102 -10.50 -0.51 -13.39
N ALA A 103 -11.73 -0.32 -13.89
CA ALA A 103 -12.42 0.97 -13.87
C ALA A 103 -12.60 1.51 -12.44
N SER A 104 -12.80 0.62 -11.46
CA SER A 104 -12.96 1.00 -10.05
C SER A 104 -11.68 1.50 -9.39
N GLU A 105 -10.53 1.12 -9.96
CA GLU A 105 -9.20 1.54 -9.52
C GLU A 105 -8.73 2.82 -10.23
N GLY A 106 -9.58 3.43 -11.08
CA GLY A 106 -9.27 4.65 -11.83
C GLY A 106 -8.21 4.45 -12.92
N ARG A 107 -8.14 3.24 -13.49
CA ARG A 107 -7.30 2.95 -14.66
C ARG A 107 -8.17 3.03 -15.91
N ASP A 108 -8.14 4.18 -16.57
CA ASP A 108 -8.69 4.38 -17.92
C ASP A 108 -7.69 3.94 -19.00
#